data_AF-A0A960CQ05-F1
#
_entry.id   AF-A0A960CQ05-F1
#
_cell.length_a   1.000
_cell.length_b   1.000
_cell.length_c   1.000
_cell.angle_alpha   90.00
_cell.angle_beta   90.00
_cell.angle_gamma   90.00
#
_symmetry.space_group_name_H-M   'P 1'
#
loop_
_entity.id
_entity.type
_entity.pdbx_description
1 polymer ?
#
loop_
_entity_poly.entity_id
_entity_poly.type
_entity_poly.pdbx_seq_one_letter_code
_entity_poly.pdbx_strand_id
1 'polypeptide(L)'
;MSAFVLPAEHLNVLLWGALRAGHGRICWHYGNPTRMGELTAENTTAVGQLLLDANLASVNYLYNAAGTAEPYHYRTPVHTNWNAVELLKALACYEYQSCESPDWEGSSAQRLCRVIERELIVSLSGWTEAPWSISTTSAPAAAERRYRASRRVEASR
;
A
#
# COMPACT_ATOMS: atom_id res chain seq x y z
N MET A 1 -13.16 -4.67 18.07
CA MET A 1 -12.54 -3.88 16.99
C MET A 1 -13.62 -3.00 16.37
N SER A 2 -13.26 -1.98 15.59
CA SER A 2 -14.23 -1.11 14.90
C SER A 2 -13.86 -0.98 13.43
N ALA A 3 -14.86 -1.04 12.55
CA ALA A 3 -14.71 -0.88 11.11
C ALA A 3 -15.56 0.30 10.60
N PHE A 4 -15.18 0.94 9.50
CA PHE A 4 -16.03 1.88 8.79
C PHE A 4 -15.81 1.81 7.28
N VAL A 5 -16.80 2.26 6.52
CA VAL A 5 -16.70 2.36 5.06
C VAL A 5 -15.78 3.52 4.72
N LEU A 6 -14.67 3.23 4.05
CA LEU A 6 -13.66 4.23 3.71
C LEU A 6 -14.21 5.22 2.67
N PRO A 7 -13.87 6.51 2.78
CA PRO A 7 -14.24 7.47 1.77
C PRO A 7 -13.53 7.16 0.44
N ALA A 8 -14.19 7.44 -0.68
CA ALA A 8 -13.63 7.22 -2.01
C ALA A 8 -12.25 7.86 -2.20
N GLU A 9 -12.00 9.01 -1.57
CA GLU A 9 -10.70 9.68 -1.61
C GLU A 9 -9.56 8.85 -1.01
N HIS A 10 -9.83 8.04 0.02
CA HIS A 10 -8.83 7.13 0.58
C HIS A 10 -8.39 6.09 -0.46
N LEU A 11 -9.36 5.52 -1.18
CA LEU A 11 -9.09 4.56 -2.26
C LEU A 11 -8.42 5.25 -3.47
N ASN A 12 -8.81 6.48 -3.81
CA ASN A 12 -8.16 7.27 -4.86
C ASN A 12 -6.66 7.43 -4.56
N VAL A 13 -6.31 7.84 -3.34
CA VAL A 13 -4.92 8.04 -2.91
C VAL A 13 -4.12 6.73 -2.96
N LEU A 14 -4.71 5.62 -2.49
CA LEU A 14 -4.05 4.32 -2.54
C LEU A 14 -3.77 3.86 -3.96
N LEU A 15 -4.76 3.95 -4.85
CA LEU A 15 -4.62 3.51 -6.24
C LEU A 15 -3.66 4.42 -7.03
N TRP A 16 -3.71 5.73 -6.79
CA TRP A 16 -2.74 6.67 -7.35
C TRP A 16 -1.31 6.36 -6.89
N GLY A 17 -1.11 6.12 -5.59
CA GLY A 17 0.18 5.79 -5.00
C GLY A 17 0.72 4.45 -5.52
N ALA A 18 -0.16 3.46 -5.62
CA ALA A 18 0.12 2.14 -6.18
C ALA A 18 0.59 2.23 -7.63
N LEU A 19 -0.15 2.92 -8.51
CA LEU A 19 0.24 3.11 -9.91
C LEU A 19 1.57 3.83 -10.02
N ARG A 20 1.85 4.83 -9.18
CA ARG A 20 3.15 5.53 -9.18
C ARG A 20 4.29 4.62 -8.75
N ALA A 21 4.11 3.84 -7.68
CA ALA A 21 5.13 2.93 -7.15
C ALA A 21 5.41 1.77 -8.12
N GLY A 22 4.37 1.21 -8.75
CA GLY A 22 4.47 0.16 -9.75
C GLY A 22 4.77 0.63 -11.18
N HIS A 23 5.27 1.85 -11.37
CA HIS A 23 5.62 2.38 -12.71
C HIS A 23 4.48 2.29 -13.75
N GLY A 24 3.24 2.52 -13.31
CA GLY A 24 2.03 2.52 -14.11
C GLY A 24 1.28 1.19 -14.14
N ARG A 25 1.83 0.12 -13.57
CA ARG A 25 1.17 -1.19 -13.54
C ARG A 25 1.55 -2.04 -12.33
N ILE A 26 0.54 -2.68 -11.71
CA ILE A 26 0.75 -3.71 -10.68
C ILE A 26 0.02 -4.99 -11.07
N CYS A 27 0.64 -6.14 -10.87
CA CYS A 27 0.00 -7.45 -11.01
C CYS A 27 0.05 -8.21 -9.69
N TRP A 28 -0.99 -9.00 -9.39
CA TRP A 28 -1.03 -9.87 -8.21
C TRP A 28 -1.70 -11.20 -8.53
N HIS A 29 -1.42 -12.20 -7.70
CA HIS A 29 -2.00 -13.53 -7.81
C HIS A 29 -2.84 -13.86 -6.58
N TYR A 30 -3.99 -14.50 -6.78
CA TYR A 30 -4.93 -14.82 -5.70
C TYR A 30 -5.80 -16.06 -6.00
N GLY A 31 -6.39 -16.64 -4.97
CA GLY A 31 -7.27 -17.81 -5.08
C GLY A 31 -6.57 -19.14 -5.41
N ASN A 32 -7.36 -20.22 -5.40
CA ASN A 32 -6.98 -21.57 -5.83
C ASN A 32 -8.16 -22.19 -6.62
N PRO A 33 -8.07 -22.40 -7.95
CA PRO A 33 -6.87 -22.22 -8.79
C PRO A 33 -6.43 -20.75 -8.87
N THR A 34 -5.12 -20.55 -9.08
CA THR A 34 -4.49 -19.22 -9.11
C THR A 34 -5.10 -18.36 -10.22
N ARG A 35 -5.60 -17.19 -9.85
CA ARG A 35 -6.03 -16.11 -10.73
C ARG A 35 -4.99 -15.00 -10.73
N MET A 36 -5.01 -14.17 -11.77
CA MET A 36 -4.16 -12.98 -11.89
C MET A 36 -5.05 -11.74 -11.95
N GLY A 37 -4.76 -10.78 -11.08
CA GLY A 37 -5.31 -9.42 -11.14
C GLY A 37 -4.25 -8.46 -11.68
N GLU A 38 -4.72 -7.36 -12.27
CA GLU A 38 -3.88 -6.30 -12.79
C GLU A 38 -4.51 -4.94 -12.44
N LEU A 39 -3.67 -3.97 -12.13
CA LEU A 39 -4.02 -2.57 -11.91
C LEU A 39 -3.25 -1.74 -12.93
N THR A 40 -3.99 -1.03 -13.77
CA THR A 40 -3.50 -0.05 -14.73
C THR A 40 -4.34 1.24 -14.63
N ALA A 41 -3.96 2.29 -15.36
CA ALA A 41 -4.74 3.52 -15.41
C ALA A 41 -6.15 3.31 -16.00
N GLU A 42 -6.30 2.34 -16.91
CA GLU A 42 -7.54 2.06 -17.63
C GLU A 42 -8.57 1.32 -16.76
N ASN A 43 -8.11 0.48 -15.83
CA ASN A 43 -8.98 -0.36 -15.00
C ASN A 43 -9.08 0.10 -13.54
N THR A 44 -8.54 1.28 -13.20
CA THR A 44 -8.43 1.77 -11.82
C THR A 44 -9.79 1.80 -11.10
N THR A 45 -10.87 2.15 -11.80
CA THR A 45 -12.23 2.12 -11.25
C THR A 45 -12.66 0.72 -10.84
N ALA A 46 -12.39 -0.31 -11.65
CA ALA A 46 -12.76 -1.68 -11.33
C ALA A 46 -11.97 -2.20 -10.12
N VAL A 47 -10.68 -1.85 -10.03
CA VAL A 47 -9.84 -2.21 -8.89
C VAL A 47 -10.27 -1.46 -7.62
N GLY A 48 -10.66 -0.20 -7.72
CA GLY A 48 -11.20 0.53 -6.58
C GLY A 48 -12.56 -0.01 -6.10
N GLN A 49 -13.41 -0.48 -7.01
CA GLN A 49 -14.63 -1.19 -6.63
C GLN A 49 -14.31 -2.48 -5.86
N LEU A 50 -13.33 -3.27 -6.33
CA LEU A 50 -12.86 -4.47 -5.61
C LEU A 50 -12.44 -4.13 -4.16
N LEU A 51 -11.76 -3.01 -3.95
CA LEU A 51 -11.34 -2.58 -2.62
C LEU A 51 -12.53 -2.11 -1.77
N LEU A 52 -13.46 -1.34 -2.36
CA LEU A 52 -14.67 -0.89 -1.69
C LEU A 52 -15.54 -2.09 -1.24
N ASP A 53 -15.70 -3.09 -2.11
CA ASP A 53 -16.49 -4.29 -1.83
C ASP A 53 -15.91 -5.08 -0.64
N ALA A 54 -14.58 -5.23 -0.59
CA ALA A 54 -13.91 -5.92 0.52
C ALA A 54 -14.07 -5.15 1.85
N ASN A 55 -13.91 -3.83 1.82
CA ASN A 55 -14.13 -2.98 3.00
C ASN A 55 -15.59 -3.01 3.47
N LEU A 56 -16.54 -2.92 2.55
CA LEU A 56 -17.97 -3.02 2.86
C LEU A 56 -18.32 -4.39 3.44
N ALA A 57 -17.77 -5.48 2.91
CA ALA A 57 -17.95 -6.82 3.44
C ALA A 57 -17.47 -6.95 4.90
N SER A 58 -16.31 -6.35 5.22
CA SER A 58 -15.78 -6.28 6.58
C SER A 58 -16.72 -5.54 7.54
N VAL A 59 -17.19 -4.35 7.15
CA VAL A 59 -18.13 -3.55 7.95
C VAL A 59 -19.45 -4.29 8.17
N ASN A 60 -20.02 -4.86 7.11
CA ASN A 60 -21.26 -5.63 7.17
C ASN A 60 -21.11 -6.87 8.08
N TYR A 61 -19.98 -7.57 8.00
CA TYR A 61 -19.70 -8.71 8.87
C TYR A 61 -19.60 -8.30 10.34
N LEU A 62 -18.79 -7.28 10.66
CA LEU A 62 -18.55 -6.85 12.04
C LEU A 62 -19.82 -6.35 12.75
N TYR A 63 -20.69 -5.64 12.01
CA TYR A 63 -21.90 -5.06 12.57
C TYR A 63 -23.17 -5.85 12.27
N ASN A 64 -23.06 -7.06 11.69
CA ASN A 64 -24.20 -7.88 11.25
C ASN A 64 -25.22 -7.05 10.43
N ALA A 65 -24.72 -6.29 9.47
CA ALA A 65 -25.50 -5.38 8.64
C ALA A 65 -25.57 -5.86 7.18
N ALA A 66 -26.53 -5.32 6.44
CA ALA A 66 -26.68 -5.51 4.99
C ALA A 66 -26.58 -4.16 4.26
N GLY A 67 -25.56 -3.37 4.63
CA GLY A 67 -25.29 -2.07 4.02
C GLY A 67 -24.84 -2.20 2.57
N THR A 68 -25.15 -1.18 1.78
CA THR A 68 -24.64 -1.01 0.42
C THR A 68 -23.81 0.27 0.35
N ALA A 69 -22.87 0.33 -0.59
CA ALA A 69 -22.13 1.53 -0.91
C ALA A 69 -22.45 1.96 -2.34
N GLU A 70 -22.39 3.27 -2.60
CA GLU A 70 -22.47 3.78 -3.96
C GLU A 70 -21.36 3.19 -4.83
N PRO A 71 -21.61 2.95 -6.13
CA PRO A 71 -20.59 2.49 -7.05
C PRO A 71 -19.36 3.40 -7.03
N TYR A 72 -18.19 2.78 -6.92
CA TYR A 72 -16.93 3.47 -6.94
C TYR A 72 -16.62 3.99 -8.35
N HIS A 73 -16.16 5.24 -8.41
CA HIS A 73 -15.64 5.85 -9.62
C HIS A 73 -14.32 6.52 -9.30
N TYR A 74 -13.23 6.04 -9.91
CA TYR A 74 -11.91 6.60 -9.66
C TYR A 74 -11.86 8.07 -10.08
N ARG A 75 -11.24 8.89 -9.24
CA ARG A 75 -10.89 10.29 -9.53
C ARG A 75 -9.44 10.50 -9.14
N THR A 76 -8.77 11.44 -9.82
CA THR A 76 -7.46 11.91 -9.36
C THR A 76 -7.59 12.45 -7.93
N PRO A 77 -6.70 12.05 -7.01
CA PRO A 77 -6.73 12.56 -5.65
C PRO A 77 -6.64 14.09 -5.58
N VAL A 78 -7.23 14.67 -4.54
CA VAL A 78 -7.15 16.11 -4.26
C VAL A 78 -5.70 16.53 -4.00
N HIS A 79 -4.92 15.65 -3.35
CA HIS A 79 -3.50 15.85 -3.08
C HIS A 79 -2.67 14.70 -3.62
N THR A 80 -1.60 15.02 -4.34
CA THR A 80 -0.70 14.06 -5.04
C THR A 80 0.76 14.19 -4.60
N ASN A 81 0.99 14.78 -3.43
CA ASN A 81 2.31 14.96 -2.80
C ASN A 81 2.52 14.05 -1.58
N TRP A 82 1.71 12.99 -1.44
CA TRP A 82 1.89 11.99 -0.39
C TRP A 82 3.22 11.24 -0.56
N ASN A 83 3.93 11.03 0.55
CA ASN A 83 5.14 10.22 0.57
C ASN A 83 4.84 8.73 0.84
N ALA A 84 5.83 7.87 0.61
CA ALA A 84 5.66 6.42 0.75
C ALA A 84 5.25 5.98 2.17
N VAL A 85 5.69 6.67 3.22
CA VAL A 85 5.29 6.36 4.62
C VAL A 85 3.82 6.70 4.84
N GLU A 86 3.34 7.83 4.32
CA GLU A 86 1.93 8.21 4.39
C GLU A 86 1.04 7.22 3.63
N LEU A 87 1.48 6.77 2.45
CA LEU A 87 0.78 5.76 1.66
C LEU A 87 0.74 4.39 2.35
N LEU A 88 1.85 3.97 2.97
CA LEU A 88 1.90 2.73 3.77
C LEU A 88 0.95 2.81 4.98
N LYS A 89 0.86 3.96 5.64
CA LYS A 89 -0.06 4.16 6.76
C LYS A 89 -1.53 4.16 6.28
N ALA A 90 -1.81 4.75 5.13
CA ALA A 90 -3.13 4.69 4.51
C ALA A 90 -3.50 3.25 4.11
N LEU A 91 -2.54 2.46 3.63
CA LEU A 91 -2.74 1.06 3.28
C LEU A 91 -3.02 0.21 4.53
N ALA A 92 -2.25 0.42 5.60
CA ALA A 92 -2.49 -0.24 6.89
C ALA A 92 -3.88 0.11 7.47
N CYS A 93 -4.33 1.36 7.31
CA CYS A 93 -5.70 1.74 7.65
C CYS A 93 -6.70 0.92 6.81
N TYR A 94 -6.52 0.85 5.49
CA TYR A 94 -7.39 0.09 4.62
C TYR A 94 -7.49 -1.39 5.02
N GLU A 95 -6.37 -2.04 5.28
CA GLU A 95 -6.36 -3.44 5.71
C GLU A 95 -7.10 -3.63 7.05
N TYR A 96 -6.82 -2.78 8.04
CA TYR A 96 -7.50 -2.84 9.35
C TYR A 96 -9.02 -2.68 9.22
N GLN A 97 -9.49 -1.79 8.34
CA GLN A 97 -10.92 -1.57 8.12
C GLN A 97 -11.58 -2.68 7.28
N SER A 98 -10.79 -3.56 6.63
CA SER A 98 -11.28 -4.53 5.64
C SER A 98 -11.10 -6.00 6.05
N CYS A 99 -10.43 -6.26 7.18
CA CYS A 99 -10.01 -7.61 7.55
C CYS A 99 -10.97 -8.43 8.41
N GLU A 100 -12.14 -7.89 8.77
CA GLU A 100 -13.07 -8.60 9.66
C GLU A 100 -13.87 -9.69 8.92
N SER A 101 -14.02 -9.59 7.60
CA SER A 101 -14.76 -10.57 6.81
C SER A 101 -14.03 -11.93 6.76
N PRO A 102 -14.73 -13.06 6.91
CA PRO A 102 -14.12 -14.40 6.87
C PRO A 102 -13.42 -14.71 5.55
N ASP A 103 -13.83 -14.06 4.46
CA ASP A 103 -13.25 -14.23 3.13
C ASP A 103 -12.02 -13.35 2.88
N TRP A 104 -11.56 -12.57 3.87
CA TRP A 104 -10.44 -11.64 3.72
C TRP A 104 -9.12 -12.36 3.39
N GLU A 105 -8.80 -13.44 4.12
CA GLU A 105 -7.53 -14.13 3.99
C GLU A 105 -7.39 -14.81 2.62
N GLY A 106 -6.35 -14.45 1.88
CA GLY A 106 -6.13 -14.93 0.51
C GLY A 106 -7.02 -14.27 -0.56
N SER A 107 -7.88 -13.31 -0.19
CA SER A 107 -8.70 -12.55 -1.13
C SER A 107 -7.87 -11.76 -2.14
N SER A 108 -8.48 -11.41 -3.26
CA SER A 108 -7.85 -10.54 -4.26
C SER A 108 -7.43 -9.18 -3.65
N ALA A 109 -8.28 -8.59 -2.81
CA ALA A 109 -8.01 -7.31 -2.16
C ALA A 109 -6.82 -7.39 -1.20
N GLN A 110 -6.74 -8.43 -0.36
CA GLN A 110 -5.60 -8.65 0.53
C GLN A 110 -4.30 -8.86 -0.26
N ARG A 111 -4.35 -9.67 -1.33
CA ARG A 111 -3.17 -9.92 -2.19
C ARG A 111 -2.70 -8.66 -2.92
N LEU A 112 -3.62 -7.82 -3.37
CA LEU A 112 -3.28 -6.51 -3.92
C LEU A 112 -2.60 -5.63 -2.86
N CYS A 113 -3.12 -5.56 -1.62
CA CYS A 113 -2.47 -4.79 -0.55
C CYS A 113 -1.01 -5.22 -0.35
N ARG A 114 -0.74 -6.53 -0.33
CA ARG A 114 0.64 -7.05 -0.21
C ARG A 114 1.57 -6.60 -1.34
N VAL A 115 1.07 -6.53 -2.57
CA VAL A 115 1.90 -6.05 -3.68
C VAL A 115 2.09 -4.54 -3.59
N ILE A 116 1.06 -3.76 -3.27
CA ILE A 116 1.19 -2.30 -3.05
C ILE A 116 2.19 -2.00 -1.93
N GLU A 117 2.08 -2.71 -0.80
CA GLU A 117 3.00 -2.60 0.34
C GLU A 117 4.46 -2.80 -0.11
N ARG A 118 4.72 -3.87 -0.89
CA ARG A 118 6.05 -4.15 -1.42
C ARG A 118 6.56 -3.04 -2.32
N GLU A 119 5.77 -2.57 -3.28
CA GLU A 119 6.19 -1.51 -4.21
C GLU A 119 6.47 -0.20 -3.46
N LEU A 120 5.64 0.13 -2.47
CA LEU A 120 5.86 1.30 -1.61
C LEU A 120 7.13 1.18 -0.77
N ILE A 121 7.40 0.00 -0.19
CA ILE A 121 8.62 -0.25 0.59
C ILE A 121 9.87 -0.04 -0.28
N VAL A 122 9.87 -0.55 -1.51
CA VAL A 122 10.99 -0.37 -2.44
C VAL A 122 11.21 1.11 -2.78
N SER A 123 10.16 1.92 -2.77
CA SER A 123 10.24 3.36 -3.02
C SER A 123 10.72 4.20 -1.82
N LEU A 124 10.89 3.60 -0.64
CA LEU A 124 11.32 4.34 0.56
C LEU A 124 12.75 4.88 0.40
N SER A 125 12.94 6.15 0.77
CA SER A 125 14.27 6.75 0.84
C SER A 125 15.15 5.98 1.84
N GLY A 126 16.30 5.50 1.39
CA GLY A 126 17.20 4.69 2.21
C GLY A 126 17.01 3.18 2.06
N TRP A 127 15.99 2.70 1.33
CA TRP A 127 15.78 1.27 1.10
C TRP A 127 16.93 0.66 0.30
N THR A 128 17.29 1.27 -0.83
CA THR A 128 18.37 0.80 -1.70
C THR A 128 19.74 0.86 -1.01
N GLU A 129 19.97 1.87 -0.18
CA GLU A 129 21.23 2.06 0.55
C GLU A 129 21.32 1.21 1.82
N ALA A 130 20.22 0.60 2.26
CA ALA A 130 20.24 -0.27 3.43
C ALA A 130 21.00 -1.57 3.12
N PRO A 131 21.75 -2.12 4.11
CA PRO A 131 22.41 -3.40 3.93
C PRO A 131 21.37 -4.51 3.73
N TRP A 132 21.44 -5.20 2.58
CA TRP A 132 20.55 -6.33 2.28
C TRP A 132 20.74 -7.50 3.26
N SER A 133 21.98 -7.78 3.65
CA SER A 133 22.33 -8.77 4.66
C SER A 133 23.13 -8.15 5.80
N ILE A 134 22.87 -8.62 7.02
CA ILE A 134 23.55 -8.17 8.23
C ILE A 134 24.59 -9.22 8.62
N SER A 135 25.84 -8.81 8.68
CA SER A 135 26.97 -9.61 9.18
C SER A 135 27.77 -8.80 10.20
N THR A 136 28.84 -9.41 10.73
CA THR A 136 29.78 -8.73 11.64
C THR A 136 30.54 -7.57 10.97
N THR A 137 30.54 -7.48 9.64
CA THR A 137 31.18 -6.38 8.89
C THR A 137 30.17 -5.36 8.35
N SER A 138 28.87 -5.59 8.50
CA SER A 138 27.84 -4.63 8.10
C SER A 138 27.80 -3.46 9.10
N ALA A 139 27.77 -2.23 8.59
CA ALA A 139 27.48 -1.04 9.39
C ALA A 139 26.04 -0.58 9.13
N PRO A 140 25.31 -0.09 10.15
CA PRO A 140 24.03 0.56 9.91
C PRO A 140 24.20 1.77 8.99
N ALA A 141 23.31 1.94 8.00
CA ALA A 141 23.38 3.06 7.05
C ALA A 141 23.41 4.44 7.75
N ALA A 142 22.77 4.56 8.91
CA ALA A 142 22.85 5.79 9.73
C ALA A 142 24.25 6.05 10.30
N ALA A 143 24.97 5.01 10.70
CA ALA A 143 26.35 5.13 11.20
C ALA A 143 27.29 5.54 10.06
N GLU A 144 27.13 4.95 8.86
CA GLU A 144 27.92 5.33 7.68
C GLU A 144 27.71 6.79 7.27
N ARG A 145 26.47 7.28 7.28
CA ARG A 145 26.16 8.68 6.96
C ARG A 145 26.84 9.64 7.93
N ARG A 146 26.83 9.34 9.23
CA ARG A 146 27.51 10.14 10.26
C ARG A 146 29.02 10.18 10.03
N TYR A 147 29.63 9.02 9.74
CA TYR A 147 31.06 8.92 9.46
C TYR A 147 31.49 9.69 8.20
N ARG A 148 30.70 9.62 7.11
CA ARG A 148 30.97 10.38 5.89
C ARG A 148 30.85 11.90 6.10
N ALA A 149 29.87 12.33 6.90
CA ALA A 149 29.67 13.74 7.23
C ALA A 149 30.86 14.31 8.04
N SER A 150 31.37 13.59 9.04
CA SER A 150 32.52 14.04 9.83
C SER A 150 33.79 14.17 8.98
N ARG A 151 34.05 13.23 8.06
CA ARG A 151 35.23 13.29 7.18
C ARG A 151 35.21 14.45 6.18
N ARG A 152 34.04 14.86 5.69
CA ARG A 152 33.93 16.04 4.80
C ARG A 152 34.27 17.35 5.51
N VAL A 153 33.91 17.46 6.79
CA VAL A 153 34.23 18.65 7.61
C VAL A 153 35.73 18.75 7.85
N GLU A 154 36.41 17.63 8.07
CA GLU A 154 37.87 17.59 8.26
C GLU A 154 38.64 17.94 6.98
N ALA A 155 38.17 17.50 5.81
CA ALA A 155 38.84 17.77 4.53
C ALA A 155 38.62 19.20 3.97
N SER A 156 37.73 19.98 4.59
CA SER A 156 37.42 21.37 4.18
C SER A 156 38.09 22.42 5.09
N ARG A 157 39.00 21.97 5.96
CA ARG A 157 39.85 22.79 6.84
C ARG A 157 41.29 22.71 6.37
#